data_AF-A0A5C7JJ15-F1
#
_entry.id   AF-A0A5C7JJ15-F1
#
_cell.length_a   1.000
_cell.length_b   1.000
_cell.length_c   1.000
_cell.angle_alpha   90.00
_cell.angle_beta   90.00
_cell.angle_gamma   90.00
#
_symmetry.space_group_name_H-M   'P 1'
#
loop_
_entity.id
_entity.type
_entity.pdbx_description
1 polymer ?
#
loop_
_entity_poly.entity_id
_entity_poly.type
_entity_poly.pdbx_seq_one_letter_code
_entity_poly.pdbx_strand_id
1 'polypeptide(L)' 'MAHIDSSCVKAIEFAKTLNSDIKIENGINWIWAYGFKSREDAKKFDDYCNNNNCETRGVYSGSLKGTYDVRFR' A
#
# COMPACT_ATOMS: atom_id res chain seq x y z
N MET A 1 8.21 12.91 13.73
CA MET A 1 7.37 12.77 12.53
C MET A 1 8.25 12.11 11.48
N ALA A 2 8.00 10.86 11.09
CA ALA A 2 8.70 10.29 9.93
C ALA A 2 8.30 11.10 8.70
N HIS A 3 9.27 11.71 8.00
CA HIS A 3 9.00 12.41 6.75
C HIS A 3 8.47 11.40 5.74
N ILE A 4 7.19 11.53 5.37
CA ILE A 4 6.64 10.81 4.23
C ILE A 4 7.27 11.43 2.99
N ASP A 5 8.13 10.68 2.30
CA ASP A 5 8.78 11.13 1.06
C ASP A 5 7.72 11.38 -0.05
N SER A 6 8.07 12.19 -1.06
CA SER A 6 7.21 12.48 -2.21
C SER A 6 6.73 11.20 -2.92
N SER A 7 7.55 10.14 -2.92
CA SER A 7 7.19 8.82 -3.46
C SER A 7 6.05 8.15 -2.68
N CYS A 8 6.11 8.16 -1.36
CA CYS A 8 5.10 7.57 -0.48
C CYS A 8 3.75 8.31 -0.58
N VAL A 9 3.75 9.63 -0.75
CA VAL A 9 2.51 10.39 -0.96
C VAL A 9 1.82 9.93 -2.24
N LYS A 10 2.57 9.81 -3.35
CA LYS A 10 2.03 9.33 -4.62
C LYS A 10 1.51 7.89 -4.53
N ALA A 11 2.22 7.02 -3.80
CA ALA A 11 1.76 5.66 -3.53
C ALA A 11 0.42 5.68 -2.77
N ILE A 12 0.29 6.48 -1.72
CA ILE A 12 -0.98 6.61 -0.97
C ILE A 12 -2.11 7.10 -1.87
N GLU A 13 -1.87 8.08 -2.73
CA GLU A 13 -2.86 8.57 -3.68
C GLU A 13 -3.28 7.48 -4.67
N PHE A 14 -2.32 6.73 -5.22
CA PHE A 14 -2.60 5.61 -6.11
C PHE A 14 -3.37 4.47 -5.42
N ALA A 15 -3.03 4.13 -4.17
CA ALA A 15 -3.79 3.15 -3.40
C ALA A 15 -5.28 3.54 -3.28
N LYS A 16 -5.56 4.83 -3.10
CA LYS A 16 -6.93 5.37 -3.01
C LYS A 16 -7.68 5.36 -4.34
N THR A 17 -6.99 5.41 -5.48
CA THR A 17 -7.66 5.26 -6.80
C THR A 17 -8.08 3.82 -7.06
N LEU A 18 -7.33 2.85 -6.54
CA LEU A 18 -7.66 1.42 -6.62
C LEU A 18 -8.76 1.04 -5.62
N ASN A 19 -8.72 1.60 -4.42
CA ASN A 19 -9.73 1.39 -3.40
C ASN A 19 -9.89 2.65 -2.54
N SER A 20 -11.01 3.36 -2.69
CA SER A 20 -11.27 4.59 -1.94
C SER A 20 -11.38 4.36 -0.43
N ASP A 21 -11.73 3.14 -0.01
CA ASP A 21 -11.85 2.75 1.41
C ASP A 21 -10.53 2.20 1.99
N ILE A 22 -9.42 2.28 1.24
CA ILE A 22 -8.13 1.76 1.71
C ILE A 22 -7.70 2.48 2.99
N LYS A 23 -7.30 1.71 3.99
CA LYS A 23 -6.75 2.27 5.23
C LYS A 23 -5.25 2.35 5.13
N ILE A 24 -4.70 3.53 5.39
CA ILE A 24 -3.26 3.75 5.45
C ILE A 24 -2.84 3.90 6.90
N GLU A 25 -1.97 3.02 7.40
CA GLU A 25 -1.38 3.17 8.73
C GLU A 25 0.13 3.25 8.66
N ASN A 26 0.68 4.24 9.36
CA ASN A 26 2.11 4.50 9.38
C ASN A 26 2.75 3.74 10.54
N GLY A 27 3.43 2.63 10.25
CA GLY A 27 4.18 1.87 11.24
C GLY A 27 5.57 2.45 11.51
N ILE A 28 6.31 1.83 12.43
CA ILE A 28 7.65 2.31 12.85
C ILE A 28 8.68 2.26 11.69
N ASN A 29 8.56 1.30 10.77
CA ASN A 29 9.49 1.09 9.66
C ASN A 29 8.84 0.94 8.28
N TRP A 30 7.51 0.78 8.24
CA TRP A 30 6.73 0.46 7.05
C TRP A 30 5.37 1.13 7.14
N ILE A 31 4.91 1.67 6.02
CA ILE A 31 3.53 2.10 5.83
C ILE A 31 2.74 0.89 5.34
N TRP A 32 1.52 0.78 5.83
CA TRP A 32 0.60 -0.27 5.45
C TRP A 32 -0.57 0.30 4.66
N ALA A 33 -0.87 -0.32 3.53
CA ALA A 33 -2.11 -0.13 2.79
C ALA A 33 -3.00 -1.36 2.99
N TYR A 34 -4.01 -1.23 3.85
CA TYR A 34 -4.90 -2.30 4.29
C TYR A 34 -6.21 -2.32 3.53
N GLY A 35 -6.64 -3.53 3.16
CA GLY A 35 -8.03 -3.77 2.77
C GLY A 35 -8.32 -3.74 1.27
N PHE A 36 -7.34 -4.02 0.41
CA PHE A 36 -7.63 -4.24 -1.01
C PHE A 36 -8.61 -5.42 -1.16
N LYS A 37 -9.73 -5.20 -1.86
CA LYS A 37 -10.79 -6.22 -2.05
C LYS A 37 -10.40 -7.29 -3.08
N SER A 38 -9.40 -7.02 -3.91
CA SER A 38 -8.85 -7.95 -4.89
C SER A 38 -7.34 -8.10 -4.75
N ARG A 39 -6.85 -9.32 -4.97
CA ARG A 39 -5.41 -9.60 -5.03
C ARG A 39 -4.75 -8.86 -6.19
N GLU A 40 -5.49 -8.67 -7.28
CA GLU A 40 -5.00 -7.97 -8.46
C GLU A 40 -4.75 -6.49 -8.18
N ASP A 41 -5.62 -5.83 -7.42
CA ASP A 41 -5.42 -4.42 -7.07
C ASP A 41 -4.28 -4.25 -6.08
N ALA A 42 -4.13 -5.16 -5.12
CA ALA A 42 -2.96 -5.19 -4.26
C ALA A 42 -1.65 -5.39 -5.06
N LYS A 43 -1.66 -6.25 -6.09
CA LYS A 43 -0.51 -6.42 -6.99
C LYS A 43 -0.23 -5.16 -7.82
N LYS A 44 -1.24 -4.49 -8.38
CA LYS A 44 -1.06 -3.22 -9.09
C LYS A 44 -0.42 -2.17 -8.19
N PHE A 45 -0.83 -2.10 -6.93
CA PHE A 45 -0.22 -1.21 -5.95
C PHE A 45 1.23 -1.58 -5.62
N ASP A 46 1.52 -2.86 -5.44
CA ASP A 46 2.89 -3.38 -5.23
C ASP A 46 3.81 -3.06 -6.42
N ASP A 47 3.36 -3.31 -7.65
CA ASP A 47 4.08 -2.98 -8.88
C ASP A 47 4.28 -1.47 -9.02
N TYR A 48 3.28 -0.66 -8.66
CA TYR A 48 3.41 0.78 -8.64
C TYR A 48 4.52 1.23 -7.69
N CYS A 49 4.59 0.65 -6.48
CA CYS A 49 5.63 0.96 -5.51
C CYS A 49 7.02 0.64 -6.07
N ASN A 50 7.21 -0.57 -6.59
CA ASN A 50 8.47 -1.01 -7.20
C ASN A 50 8.95 -0.09 -8.33
N ASN A 51 8.03 0.48 -9.11
CA ASN A 51 8.35 1.35 -10.25
C ASN A 51 8.54 2.84 -9.88
N ASN A 52 8.19 3.26 -8.66
CA ASN A 52 8.18 4.68 -8.26
C ASN A 52 9.09 4.98 -7.06
N ASN A 53 10.22 4.27 -6.93
CA ASN A 53 11.15 4.42 -5.80
C ASN A 53 10.48 4.26 -4.42
N CYS A 54 9.43 3.44 -4.32
CA CYS A 54 8.95 2.98 -3.02
C CYS A 54 9.44 1.55 -2.82
N GLU A 55 10.09 1.29 -1.70
CA GLU A 55 10.36 -0.08 -1.30
C GLU A 55 9.04 -0.75 -0.93
N THR A 56 8.82 -1.97 -1.40
CA THR A 56 7.65 -2.78 -1.03
C THR A 56 8.09 -4.18 -0.62
N ARG A 57 7.31 -4.81 0.26
CA ARG A 57 7.52 -6.21 0.66
C ARG A 57 6.49 -7.16 0.06
N GLY A 58 5.77 -6.73 -0.97
CA GLY A 58 4.80 -7.58 -1.66
C GLY A 58 3.40 -7.55 -1.04
N VAL A 59 2.54 -8.39 -1.62
CA VAL A 59 1.14 -8.57 -1.24
C VAL A 59 0.99 -9.63 -0.17
N TYR A 60 0.30 -9.29 0.90
CA TYR A 60 -0.05 -10.16 2.02
C TYR A 60 -1.54 -10.48 2.03
N SER A 61 -1.90 -11.63 2.61
CA SER A 61 -3.30 -11.87 3.00
C SER A 61 -3.72 -10.81 4.00
N GLY A 62 -4.88 -10.23 3.76
CA GLY A 62 -5.34 -9.09 4.51
C GLY A 62 -5.79 -9.42 5.92
N SER A 63 -5.73 -8.42 6.79
CA SER A 63 -6.18 -8.49 8.19
C SER A 63 -7.68 -8.76 8.31
N LEU A 64 -8.45 -8.46 7.26
CA LEU A 64 -9.86 -8.82 7.12
C LEU A 64 -10.00 -10.02 6.17
N LYS A 65 -10.92 -10.93 6.48
CA LYS A 65 -11.15 -12.12 5.64
C LYS A 65 -11.52 -11.69 4.22
N GLY A 66 -10.75 -12.16 3.24
CA GLY A 66 -10.98 -11.88 1.82
C GLY A 66 -10.36 -10.57 1.32
N THR A 67 -9.58 -9.86 2.14
CA THR A 67 -8.82 -8.69 1.68
C THR A 67 -7.34 -9.02 1.49
N TYR A 68 -6.60 -8.05 0.96
CA TYR A 68 -5.17 -8.10 0.75
C TYR A 68 -4.53 -6.80 1.24
N ASP A 69 -3.35 -6.91 1.83
CA ASP A 69 -2.62 -5.78 2.40
C ASP A 69 -1.24 -5.68 1.74
N VAL A 70 -0.69 -4.47 1.64
CA VAL A 70 0.64 -4.23 1.09
C VAL A 70 1.44 -3.36 2.03
N ARG A 71 2.73 -3.68 2.19
CA ARG A 71 3.68 -2.89 2.98
C ARG A 71 4.63 -2.15 2.07
N PHE A 72 4.75 -0.84 2.24
CA PHE A 72 5.62 0.01 1.44
C PHE A 72 6.33 1.09 2.29
N ARG A 73 7.41 1.68 1.79
CA ARG A 73 8.13 2.82 2.38
C ARG A 73 8.95 3.58 1.34
#